data_AF-A0AAW5JJA6-F1
#
_entry.id   AF-A0AAW5JJA6-F1
#
_cell.length_a   1.000
_cell.length_b   1.000
_cell.length_c   1.000
_cell.angle_alpha   90.00
_cell.angle_beta   90.00
_cell.angle_gamma   90.00
#
_symmetry.space_group_name_H-M   'P 1'
#
loop_
_entity.id
_entity.type
_entity.pdbx_description
1 polymer ?
#
loop_
_entity_poly.entity_id
_entity_poly.type
_entity_poly.pdbx_seq_one_letter_code
_entity_poly.pdbx_strand_id
1 'polypeptide(L)'
;MHLELSAEDRNQEHRYAELMLPTSSAGTEKALRTLGVSNGQYVDVSVLRSPFAPELERMRFDTASLKEMNLLAKRLHSLDEVSLTAFRALAISKYSDSHESELVSVKDLINMTYELDSVMVASNVSNDEQLGQFVIENDLREDVAAVPDEALHLLDRKKIGELQRIDDGGVFLNGFYVVAGAYTVPEVYDGKHLPSEEASGKPSFAEETFDVVEILNHTALFSNGRVSFEDIPKGLYLCDLREGDSIAFATVEPYVVVNHAGTLITKEPIDLGEQLYVVLDDDIAPNFLGMDMTIDEFMNTDFTQNDEESEQIGGMQL
;
A
#
# COMPACT_ATOMS: atom_id res chain seq x y z
N MET A 1 3.25 9.22 6.09
CA MET A 1 4.67 9.61 6.04
C MET A 1 4.89 10.81 6.95
N HIS A 2 5.94 10.82 7.76
CA HIS A 2 6.29 11.91 8.68
C HIS A 2 7.53 12.62 8.16
N LEU A 3 7.41 13.92 7.95
CA LEU A 3 8.47 14.77 7.41
C LEU A 3 8.99 15.74 8.47
N GLU A 4 10.30 15.99 8.42
CA GLU A 4 10.93 17.18 8.96
C GLU A 4 11.15 18.18 7.83
N LEU A 5 10.70 19.41 8.05
CA LEU A 5 10.93 20.55 7.19
C LEU A 5 11.97 21.44 7.87
N SER A 6 13.03 21.79 7.17
CA SER A 6 14.01 22.75 7.68
C SER A 6 14.19 23.93 6.74
N ALA A 7 14.40 25.11 7.31
CA ALA A 7 14.72 26.31 6.56
C ALA A 7 15.71 27.17 7.33
N GLU A 8 16.70 27.68 6.60
CA GLU A 8 17.67 28.64 7.13
C GLU A 8 17.09 30.06 7.03
N ASP A 9 17.18 30.81 8.13
CA ASP A 9 16.82 32.22 8.14
C ASP A 9 17.97 33.13 7.67
N ARG A 10 17.77 34.46 7.65
CA ARG A 10 18.82 35.41 7.22
C ARG A 10 20.01 35.50 8.19
N ASN A 11 19.88 34.94 9.38
CA ASN A 11 20.90 34.94 10.43
C ASN A 11 21.64 33.58 10.53
N GLN A 12 21.40 32.66 9.59
CA GLN A 12 21.92 31.29 9.61
C GLN A 12 21.37 30.43 10.76
N GLU A 13 20.23 30.81 11.34
CA GLU A 13 19.52 29.97 12.30
C GLU A 13 18.60 29.01 11.56
N HIS A 14 18.72 27.72 11.88
CA HIS A 14 17.84 26.68 11.34
C HIS A 14 16.53 26.66 12.11
N ARG A 15 15.42 26.75 11.38
CA ARG A 15 14.08 26.52 11.88
C ARG A 15 13.58 25.18 11.39
N TYR A 16 12.75 24.55 12.21
CA TYR A 16 12.22 23.22 11.94
C TYR A 16 10.70 23.22 12.10
N ALA A 17 10.03 22.41 11.30
CA ALA A 17 8.61 22.10 11.45
C ALA A 17 8.37 20.65 11.04
N GLU A 18 7.43 19.99 11.69
CA GLU A 18 7.03 18.64 11.31
C GLU A 18 5.74 18.66 10.51
N LEU A 19 5.62 17.72 9.57
CA LEU A 19 4.42 17.54 8.75
C LEU A 19 4.09 16.06 8.57
N MET A 20 2.86 15.70 8.90
CA MET A 20 2.30 14.39 8.59
C MET A 20 1.64 14.43 7.21
N LEU A 21 1.98 13.45 6.37
CA LEU A 21 1.42 13.24 5.05
C LEU A 21 0.70 11.88 4.95
N PRO A 22 -0.34 11.75 4.10
CA PRO A 22 -0.92 12.82 3.28
C PRO A 22 -1.59 13.91 4.13
N THR A 23 -1.74 15.11 3.56
CA THR A 23 -2.27 16.29 4.25
C THR A 23 -3.02 17.21 3.28
N SER A 24 -3.89 18.05 3.85
CA SER A 24 -4.61 19.10 3.13
C SER A 24 -3.73 20.34 2.88
N SER A 25 -4.16 21.19 1.94
CA SER A 25 -3.51 22.49 1.70
C SER A 25 -3.39 23.33 2.98
N ALA A 26 -4.38 23.28 3.86
CA ALA A 26 -4.36 23.99 5.14
C ALA A 26 -3.28 23.43 6.09
N GLY A 27 -3.08 22.11 6.10
CA GLY A 27 -2.01 21.46 6.87
C GLY A 27 -0.62 21.89 6.40
N THR A 28 -0.40 21.88 5.08
CA THR A 28 0.84 22.37 4.45
C THR A 28 1.10 23.85 4.77
N GLU A 29 0.09 24.71 4.62
CA GLU A 29 0.22 26.14 4.94
C GLU A 29 0.51 26.39 6.42
N LYS A 30 -0.08 25.59 7.32
CA LYS A 30 0.19 25.66 8.75
C LYS A 30 1.65 25.33 9.05
N ALA A 31 2.19 24.25 8.47
CA ALA A 31 3.59 23.86 8.66
C ALA A 31 4.56 24.93 8.14
N LEU A 32 4.29 25.48 6.94
CA LEU A 32 5.09 26.58 6.37
C LEU A 32 5.04 27.85 7.23
N ARG A 33 3.88 28.18 7.83
CA ARG A 33 3.75 29.30 8.77
C ARG A 33 4.55 29.08 10.06
N THR A 34 4.53 27.87 10.61
CA THR A 34 5.34 27.50 11.78
C THR A 34 6.83 27.63 11.48
N LEU A 35 7.25 27.17 10.30
CA LEU A 35 8.63 27.31 9.83
C LEU A 35 9.00 28.78 9.54
N GLY A 36 8.00 29.66 9.39
CA GLY A 36 8.15 31.09 9.18
C GLY A 36 8.83 31.43 7.85
N VAL A 37 8.61 30.60 6.83
CA VAL A 37 9.08 30.81 5.47
C VAL A 37 8.10 31.68 4.69
N SER A 38 8.64 32.61 3.91
CA SER A 38 7.85 33.39 2.95
C SER A 38 7.67 32.60 1.66
N ASN A 39 6.67 32.98 0.86
CA ASN A 39 6.37 32.30 -0.39
C ASN A 39 7.60 32.29 -1.33
N GLY A 40 8.04 31.11 -1.78
CA GLY A 40 9.21 30.95 -2.66
C GLY A 40 10.57 30.76 -1.98
N GLN A 41 10.63 30.73 -0.64
CA GLN A 41 11.85 30.35 0.08
C GLN A 41 12.07 28.84 0.01
N TYR A 42 13.32 28.41 -0.20
CA TYR A 42 13.67 26.98 -0.22
C TYR A 42 13.41 26.36 1.15
N VAL A 43 12.79 25.18 1.15
CA VAL A 43 12.54 24.36 2.33
C VAL A 43 13.18 23.01 2.06
N ASP A 44 14.09 22.61 2.93
CA ASP A 44 14.66 21.27 2.88
C ASP A 44 13.67 20.28 3.49
N VAL A 45 13.56 19.11 2.88
CA VAL A 45 12.60 18.08 3.28
C VAL A 45 13.35 16.79 3.57
N SER A 46 13.17 16.28 4.79
CA SER A 46 13.69 14.98 5.22
C SER A 46 12.54 14.08 5.67
N VAL A 47 12.59 12.80 5.29
CA VAL A 47 11.62 11.81 5.75
C VAL A 47 12.11 11.26 7.08
N LEU A 48 11.42 11.62 8.17
CA LEU A 48 11.72 11.07 9.50
C LEU A 48 11.18 9.65 9.66
N ARG A 49 10.00 9.39 9.08
CA ARG A 49 9.37 8.08 9.15
C ARG A 49 8.47 7.79 7.96
N SER A 50 8.61 6.61 7.37
CA SER A 50 7.74 6.15 6.29
C SER A 50 7.36 4.69 6.50
N PRO A 51 6.22 4.42 7.18
CA PRO A 51 5.80 3.04 7.46
C PRO A 51 5.64 2.18 6.20
N PHE A 52 5.18 2.79 5.09
CA PHE A 52 4.95 2.10 3.82
C PHE A 52 6.24 1.90 3.00
N ALA A 53 7.23 2.78 3.16
CA ALA A 53 8.48 2.74 2.40
C ALA A 53 9.65 3.20 3.28
N PRO A 54 10.12 2.36 4.23
CA PRO A 54 11.16 2.73 5.20
C PRO A 54 12.49 3.15 4.56
N GLU A 55 12.78 2.64 3.36
CA GLU A 55 13.95 3.01 2.57
C GLU A 55 14.02 4.52 2.26
N LEU A 56 12.88 5.23 2.22
CA LEU A 56 12.84 6.68 2.01
C LEU A 56 13.47 7.47 3.17
N GLU A 57 13.55 6.90 4.38
CA GLU A 57 14.14 7.55 5.57
C GLU A 57 15.65 7.79 5.42
N ARG A 58 16.31 7.05 4.50
CA ARG A 58 17.74 7.18 4.23
C ARG A 58 18.05 7.99 2.97
N MET A 59 17.03 8.42 2.23
CA MET A 59 17.18 9.12 0.96
C MET A 59 17.34 10.62 1.18
N ARG A 60 18.17 11.25 0.34
CA ARG A 60 18.29 12.70 0.26
C ARG A 60 17.70 13.15 -1.06
N PHE A 61 16.76 14.09 -1.03
CA PHE A 61 16.06 14.53 -2.24
C PHE A 61 16.75 15.73 -2.89
N ASP A 62 16.70 15.82 -4.22
CA ASP A 62 17.29 16.94 -4.97
C ASP A 62 16.45 18.22 -4.88
N THR A 63 15.19 18.11 -5.28
CA THR A 63 14.16 19.14 -5.29
C THR A 63 12.86 18.46 -4.89
N ALA A 64 12.51 18.55 -3.61
CA ALA A 64 11.27 18.01 -3.08
C ALA A 64 10.30 19.16 -2.79
N SER A 65 9.26 19.34 -3.60
CA SER A 65 8.16 20.21 -3.19
C SER A 65 7.23 19.47 -2.21
N LEU A 66 6.64 20.21 -1.26
CA LEU A 66 5.65 19.64 -0.34
C LEU A 66 4.45 19.04 -1.08
N LYS A 67 4.12 19.55 -2.28
CA LYS A 67 3.05 19.00 -3.12
C LYS A 67 3.42 17.64 -3.70
N GLU A 68 4.65 17.48 -4.19
CA GLU A 68 5.16 16.20 -4.69
C GLU A 68 5.26 15.18 -3.57
N MET A 69 5.78 15.57 -2.41
CA MET A 69 5.83 14.68 -1.24
C MET A 69 4.43 14.25 -0.79
N ASN A 70 3.46 15.18 -0.82
CA ASN A 70 2.06 14.86 -0.52
C ASN A 70 1.46 13.90 -1.55
N LEU A 71 1.74 14.11 -2.85
CA LEU A 71 1.31 13.20 -3.91
C LEU A 71 1.94 11.82 -3.76
N LEU A 72 3.26 11.73 -3.52
CA LEU A 72 3.96 10.49 -3.27
C LEU A 72 3.34 9.75 -2.07
N ALA A 73 3.07 10.45 -0.97
CA ALA A 73 2.43 9.86 0.20
C ALA A 73 1.02 9.33 -0.11
N LYS A 74 0.21 10.06 -0.89
CA LYS A 74 -1.11 9.59 -1.36
C LYS A 74 -0.98 8.34 -2.23
N ARG A 75 -0.04 8.34 -3.19
CA ARG A 75 0.20 7.19 -4.08
C ARG A 75 0.62 5.96 -3.29
N LEU A 76 1.61 6.07 -2.41
CA LEU A 76 2.06 4.95 -1.57
C LEU A 76 0.95 4.40 -0.67
N HIS A 77 0.03 5.26 -0.23
CA HIS A 77 -1.10 4.85 0.59
C HIS A 77 -2.15 4.03 -0.19
N SER A 78 -2.28 4.25 -1.51
CA SER A 78 -3.28 3.59 -2.36
C SER A 78 -2.77 2.37 -3.12
N LEU A 79 -1.48 2.03 -2.97
CA LEU A 79 -0.93 0.78 -3.48
C LEU A 79 -1.39 -0.40 -2.62
N ASP A 80 -1.77 -1.49 -3.27
CA ASP A 80 -1.94 -2.79 -2.61
C ASP A 80 -0.57 -3.36 -2.19
N GLU A 81 -0.58 -4.46 -1.43
CA GLU A 81 0.64 -5.06 -0.88
C GLU A 81 1.64 -5.48 -1.96
N VAL A 82 1.16 -6.06 -3.06
CA VAL A 82 2.01 -6.55 -4.16
C VAL A 82 2.67 -5.38 -4.88
N SER A 83 1.89 -4.35 -5.22
CA SER A 83 2.37 -3.13 -5.86
C SER A 83 3.31 -2.36 -4.94
N LEU A 84 2.98 -2.26 -3.64
CA LEU A 84 3.87 -1.64 -2.67
C LEU A 84 5.18 -2.41 -2.57
N THR A 85 5.14 -3.74 -2.54
CA THR A 85 6.35 -4.59 -2.55
C THR A 85 7.19 -4.35 -3.79
N ALA A 86 6.57 -4.29 -4.97
CA ALA A 86 7.24 -3.96 -6.23
C ALA A 86 7.90 -2.57 -6.16
N PHE A 87 7.16 -1.53 -5.77
CA PHE A 87 7.70 -0.17 -5.60
C PHE A 87 8.93 -0.15 -4.70
N ARG A 88 8.83 -0.76 -3.51
CA ARG A 88 9.91 -0.76 -2.52
C ARG A 88 11.15 -1.48 -3.04
N ALA A 89 10.98 -2.63 -3.68
CA ALA A 89 12.07 -3.37 -4.29
C ALA A 89 12.77 -2.60 -5.42
N LEU A 90 11.99 -1.92 -6.28
CA LEU A 90 12.52 -1.05 -7.33
C LEU A 90 13.28 0.15 -6.75
N ALA A 91 12.74 0.80 -5.71
CA ALA A 91 13.39 1.91 -5.03
C ALA A 91 14.71 1.47 -4.38
N ILE A 92 14.74 0.30 -3.73
CA ILE A 92 15.97 -0.29 -3.20
C ILE A 92 16.95 -0.57 -4.34
N SER A 93 16.53 -1.28 -5.39
CA SER A 93 17.41 -1.62 -6.51
C SER A 93 18.03 -0.40 -7.19
N LYS A 94 17.28 0.70 -7.29
CA LYS A 94 17.73 1.92 -7.98
C LYS A 94 18.62 2.79 -7.09
N TYR A 95 18.43 2.77 -5.77
CA TYR A 95 19.08 3.70 -4.83
C TYR A 95 19.90 3.01 -3.72
N SER A 96 20.11 1.69 -3.75
CA SER A 96 20.94 0.98 -2.76
C SER A 96 22.45 1.16 -3.00
N ASP A 97 22.84 1.34 -4.27
CA ASP A 97 24.25 1.46 -4.69
C ASP A 97 24.74 2.91 -4.80
N SER A 98 23.84 3.88 -4.63
CA SER A 98 24.21 5.29 -4.60
C SER A 98 25.09 5.55 -3.38
N HIS A 99 26.29 6.08 -3.62
CA HIS A 99 27.09 6.68 -2.56
C HIS A 99 26.22 7.72 -1.84
N GLU A 100 26.43 7.96 -0.54
CA GLU A 100 25.66 8.90 0.33
C GLU A 100 25.41 10.32 -0.24
N SER A 101 26.00 10.65 -1.39
CA SER A 101 25.90 11.92 -2.11
C SER A 101 24.90 11.96 -3.28
N GLU A 102 24.34 10.84 -3.75
CA GLU A 102 23.40 10.89 -4.89
C GLU A 102 22.00 11.32 -4.43
N LEU A 103 21.48 12.37 -5.06
CA LEU A 103 20.18 12.92 -4.71
C LEU A 103 19.09 12.13 -5.45
N VAL A 104 18.03 11.79 -4.72
CA VAL A 104 16.88 11.05 -5.21
C VAL A 104 15.85 12.02 -5.77
N SER A 105 15.45 11.82 -7.02
CA SER A 105 14.38 12.59 -7.63
C SER A 105 13.02 12.14 -7.12
N VAL A 106 12.27 13.04 -6.47
CA VAL A 106 10.89 12.76 -6.04
C VAL A 106 9.98 12.48 -7.24
N LYS A 107 10.26 13.08 -8.39
CA LYS A 107 9.58 12.79 -9.66
C LYS A 107 9.71 11.31 -10.02
N ASP A 108 10.92 10.77 -9.97
CA ASP A 108 11.17 9.36 -10.27
C ASP A 108 10.43 8.44 -9.29
N LEU A 109 10.42 8.78 -8.00
CA LEU A 109 9.66 8.03 -6.99
C LEU A 109 8.15 8.06 -7.27
N ILE A 110 7.58 9.21 -7.63
CA ILE A 110 6.16 9.34 -8.01
C ILE A 110 5.88 8.47 -9.23
N ASN A 111 6.71 8.57 -10.27
CA ASN A 111 6.56 7.78 -11.49
C ASN A 111 6.67 6.29 -11.23
N MET A 112 7.54 5.87 -10.31
CA MET A 112 7.63 4.48 -9.86
C MET A 112 6.36 3.95 -9.19
N THR A 113 5.42 4.80 -8.78
CA THR A 113 4.14 4.34 -8.23
C THR A 113 3.10 3.96 -9.30
N TYR A 114 3.44 4.08 -10.59
CA TYR A 114 2.55 3.76 -11.71
C TYR A 114 3.06 2.53 -12.46
N GLU A 115 2.14 1.82 -13.13
CA GLU A 115 2.43 0.67 -14.01
C GLU A 115 3.20 -0.48 -13.30
N LEU A 116 2.99 -0.62 -11.99
CA LEU A 116 3.60 -1.65 -11.16
C LEU A 116 3.05 -3.06 -11.42
N ASP A 117 1.90 -3.17 -12.09
CA ASP A 117 1.30 -4.41 -12.56
C ASP A 117 2.16 -5.14 -13.60
N SER A 118 3.06 -4.41 -14.27
CA SER A 118 4.05 -4.99 -15.20
C SER A 118 5.23 -5.68 -14.49
N VAL A 119 5.41 -5.45 -13.19
CA VAL A 119 6.54 -5.95 -12.42
C VAL A 119 6.23 -7.36 -11.92
N MET A 120 7.11 -8.32 -12.25
CA MET A 120 6.96 -9.68 -11.75
C MET A 120 7.33 -9.75 -10.27
N VAL A 121 6.37 -10.21 -9.46
CA VAL A 121 6.53 -10.46 -8.02
C VAL A 121 6.17 -11.91 -7.73
N ALA A 122 7.13 -12.69 -7.24
CA ALA A 122 6.93 -14.07 -6.82
C ALA A 122 6.89 -14.16 -5.28
N SER A 123 5.80 -14.70 -4.73
CA SER A 123 5.65 -14.92 -3.29
C SER A 123 6.40 -16.17 -2.82
N ASN A 124 6.69 -16.24 -1.52
CA ASN A 124 7.37 -17.36 -0.86
C ASN A 124 8.79 -17.66 -1.37
N VAL A 125 9.45 -16.67 -1.96
CA VAL A 125 10.83 -16.77 -2.46
C VAL A 125 11.67 -15.70 -1.77
N SER A 126 12.50 -16.12 -0.81
CA SER A 126 13.27 -15.22 0.08
C SER A 126 14.78 -15.37 -0.02
N ASN A 127 15.27 -16.33 -0.80
CA ASN A 127 16.69 -16.58 -0.97
C ASN A 127 16.99 -17.31 -2.28
N ASP A 128 18.27 -17.34 -2.65
CA ASP A 128 18.74 -17.94 -3.90
C ASP A 128 18.42 -19.44 -4.03
N GLU A 129 18.32 -20.19 -2.92
CA GLU A 129 17.96 -21.61 -3.00
C GLU A 129 16.48 -21.80 -3.33
N GLN A 130 15.59 -21.02 -2.71
CA GLN A 130 14.16 -21.00 -3.02
C GLN A 130 13.90 -20.49 -4.43
N LEU A 131 14.63 -19.46 -4.88
CA LEU A 131 14.52 -18.96 -6.25
C LEU A 131 14.98 -20.01 -7.25
N GLY A 132 16.07 -20.71 -6.97
CA GLY A 132 16.52 -21.81 -7.81
C GLY A 132 15.51 -22.95 -7.91
N GLN A 133 14.83 -23.26 -6.80
CA GLN A 133 13.72 -24.21 -6.82
C GLN A 133 12.57 -23.69 -7.70
N PHE A 134 12.18 -22.42 -7.55
CA PHE A 134 11.14 -21.79 -8.34
C PHE A 134 11.47 -21.80 -9.85
N VAL A 135 12.72 -21.55 -10.22
CA VAL A 135 13.22 -21.62 -11.61
C VAL A 135 13.07 -23.02 -12.19
N ILE A 136 13.42 -24.06 -11.43
CA ILE A 136 13.31 -25.46 -11.85
C ILE A 136 11.84 -25.87 -12.00
N GLU A 137 10.99 -25.56 -11.02
CA GLU A 137 9.59 -25.98 -11.01
C GLU A 137 8.73 -25.32 -12.10
N ASN A 138 9.12 -24.12 -12.53
CA ASN A 138 8.38 -23.33 -13.52
C ASN A 138 9.10 -23.26 -14.88
N ASP A 139 10.15 -24.07 -15.09
CA ASP A 139 10.91 -24.13 -16.34
C ASP A 139 11.38 -22.75 -16.85
N LEU A 140 11.76 -21.85 -15.94
CA LEU A 140 12.06 -20.44 -16.28
C LEU A 140 13.34 -20.28 -17.09
N ARG A 141 14.20 -21.31 -17.12
CA ARG A 141 15.49 -21.29 -17.81
C ARG A 141 15.63 -22.51 -18.71
N GLU A 142 15.85 -22.27 -20.01
CA GLU A 142 15.88 -23.34 -21.03
C GLU A 142 16.96 -24.40 -20.76
N ASP A 143 18.14 -23.99 -20.27
CA ASP A 143 19.25 -24.91 -19.98
C ASP A 143 18.97 -25.81 -18.77
N VAL A 144 18.18 -25.33 -17.80
CA VAL A 144 17.71 -26.08 -16.63
C VAL A 144 16.54 -26.98 -17.01
N ALA A 145 15.56 -26.48 -17.77
CA ALA A 145 14.38 -27.23 -18.23
C ALA A 145 14.74 -28.41 -19.14
N ALA A 146 15.91 -28.36 -19.79
CA ALA A 146 16.43 -29.46 -20.61
C ALA A 146 16.96 -30.65 -19.77
N VAL A 147 17.12 -30.50 -18.46
CA VAL A 147 17.61 -31.55 -17.56
C VAL A 147 16.47 -32.53 -17.26
N PRO A 148 16.64 -33.85 -17.45
CA PRO A 148 15.61 -34.83 -17.11
C PRO A 148 15.24 -34.81 -15.62
N ASP A 149 13.96 -35.04 -15.32
CA ASP A 149 13.40 -35.06 -13.96
C ASP A 149 14.21 -35.93 -12.99
N GLU A 150 14.69 -37.09 -13.44
CA GLU A 150 15.47 -38.02 -12.62
C GLU A 150 16.82 -37.44 -12.20
N ALA A 151 17.33 -36.43 -12.89
CA ALA A 151 18.60 -35.77 -12.61
C ALA A 151 18.45 -34.42 -11.88
N LEU A 152 17.24 -33.89 -11.68
CA LEU A 152 17.01 -32.60 -11.02
C LEU A 152 17.59 -32.54 -9.60
N HIS A 153 17.61 -33.67 -8.89
CA HIS A 153 18.18 -33.76 -7.54
C HIS A 153 19.71 -33.55 -7.49
N LEU A 154 20.39 -33.56 -8.63
CA LEU A 154 21.83 -33.30 -8.74
C LEU A 154 22.14 -31.81 -8.97
N LEU A 155 21.13 -30.98 -9.25
CA LEU A 155 21.32 -29.56 -9.54
C LEU A 155 21.58 -28.75 -8.27
N ASP A 156 22.50 -27.80 -8.39
CA ASP A 156 22.74 -26.79 -7.34
C ASP A 156 21.69 -25.67 -7.46
N ARG A 157 20.59 -25.83 -6.73
CA ARG A 157 19.47 -24.88 -6.69
C ARG A 157 19.93 -23.49 -6.32
N LYS A 158 20.77 -23.37 -5.28
CA LYS A 158 21.28 -22.07 -4.84
C LYS A 158 22.05 -21.37 -5.95
N LYS A 159 22.88 -22.09 -6.70
CA LYS A 159 23.63 -21.48 -7.80
C LYS A 159 22.72 -21.06 -8.97
N ILE A 160 21.70 -21.86 -9.28
CA ILE A 160 20.70 -21.51 -10.30
C ILE A 160 19.96 -20.22 -9.91
N GLY A 161 19.47 -20.13 -8.67
CA GLY A 161 18.76 -18.93 -8.23
C GLY A 161 19.67 -17.70 -8.12
N GLU A 162 20.92 -17.85 -7.70
CA GLU A 162 21.89 -16.74 -7.72
C GLU A 162 22.08 -16.18 -9.15
N LEU A 163 22.20 -17.06 -10.15
CA LEU A 163 22.32 -16.66 -11.55
C LEU A 163 21.04 -15.97 -12.05
N GLN A 164 19.87 -16.55 -11.78
CA GLN A 164 18.57 -15.96 -12.12
C GLN A 164 18.44 -14.56 -11.52
N ARG A 165 18.77 -14.40 -10.23
CA ARG A 165 18.70 -13.11 -9.55
C ARG A 165 19.61 -12.07 -10.18
N ILE A 166 20.82 -12.44 -10.60
CA ILE A 166 21.72 -11.52 -11.29
C ILE A 166 21.14 -11.11 -12.65
N ASP A 167 20.64 -12.08 -13.42
CA ASP A 167 20.06 -11.85 -14.75
C ASP A 167 18.82 -10.94 -14.68
N ASP A 168 18.00 -11.11 -13.65
CA ASP A 168 16.78 -10.33 -13.40
C ASP A 168 17.03 -8.97 -12.73
N GLY A 169 18.24 -8.70 -12.24
CA GLY A 169 18.47 -7.63 -11.26
C GLY A 169 17.58 -7.76 -10.03
N GLY A 170 17.28 -8.99 -9.60
CA GLY A 170 16.20 -9.30 -8.68
C GLY A 170 16.49 -8.92 -7.22
N VAL A 171 15.42 -8.56 -6.49
CA VAL A 171 15.46 -8.16 -5.08
C VAL A 171 14.59 -9.08 -4.23
N PHE A 172 15.12 -9.55 -3.10
CA PHE A 172 14.32 -10.22 -2.08
C PHE A 172 13.80 -9.21 -1.07
N LEU A 173 12.49 -9.19 -0.82
CA LEU A 173 11.86 -8.29 0.14
C LEU A 173 10.67 -8.98 0.82
N ASN A 174 10.72 -9.11 2.15
CA ASN A 174 9.60 -9.58 2.98
C ASN A 174 8.92 -10.89 2.51
N GLY A 175 9.68 -11.88 2.04
CA GLY A 175 9.10 -13.14 1.55
C GLY A 175 8.85 -13.18 0.04
N PHE A 176 9.04 -12.06 -0.65
CA PHE A 176 8.84 -11.92 -2.08
C PHE A 176 10.17 -11.78 -2.83
N TYR A 177 10.15 -12.23 -4.07
CA TYR A 177 11.18 -11.98 -5.07
C TYR A 177 10.62 -11.07 -6.17
N VAL A 178 11.31 -9.96 -6.46
CA VAL A 178 10.88 -8.96 -7.44
C VAL A 178 11.92 -8.85 -8.55
N VAL A 179 11.45 -8.93 -9.81
CA VAL A 179 12.29 -8.71 -11.00
C VAL A 179 12.40 -7.21 -11.27
N ALA A 180 13.54 -6.60 -10.94
CA ALA A 180 13.72 -5.14 -11.04
C ALA A 180 14.48 -4.69 -12.29
N GLY A 181 15.33 -5.54 -12.87
CA GLY A 181 16.26 -5.16 -13.94
C GLY A 181 15.60 -4.83 -15.28
N ALA A 182 14.42 -5.40 -15.55
CA ALA A 182 13.65 -5.13 -16.78
C ALA A 182 12.70 -3.93 -16.65
N TYR A 183 12.53 -3.37 -15.44
CA TYR A 183 11.58 -2.31 -15.20
C TYR A 183 12.07 -0.97 -15.76
N THR A 184 11.21 -0.31 -16.53
CA THR A 184 11.43 1.06 -17.00
C THR A 184 10.48 2.00 -16.30
N VAL A 185 11.02 3.03 -15.64
CA VAL A 185 10.20 4.05 -14.97
C VAL A 185 9.29 4.74 -16.00
N PRO A 186 7.96 4.75 -15.81
CA PRO A 186 7.05 5.42 -16.73
C PRO A 186 7.14 6.93 -16.57
N GLU A 187 6.81 7.70 -17.60
CA GLU A 187 6.88 9.17 -17.58
C GLU A 187 5.48 9.78 -17.40
N VAL A 188 4.79 9.43 -16.31
CA VAL A 188 3.42 9.90 -16.01
C VAL A 188 3.42 11.34 -15.48
N TYR A 189 4.38 11.67 -14.62
CA TYR A 189 4.60 13.00 -14.07
C TYR A 189 5.87 13.62 -14.67
N ASP A 190 5.75 14.84 -15.19
CA ASP A 190 6.81 15.57 -15.90
C ASP A 190 7.70 16.45 -14.98
N GLY A 191 7.42 16.47 -13.67
CA GLY A 191 8.09 17.34 -12.71
C GLY A 191 7.52 18.77 -12.64
N LYS A 192 6.41 19.05 -13.33
CA LYS A 192 5.80 20.39 -13.39
C LYS A 192 4.29 20.37 -13.17
N HIS A 193 3.60 19.48 -13.87
CA HIS A 193 2.14 19.35 -13.86
C HIS A 193 1.78 18.08 -13.11
N LEU A 194 1.34 18.23 -11.85
CA LEU A 194 0.95 17.08 -11.04
C LEU A 194 -0.14 16.29 -11.79
N PRO A 195 0.00 14.95 -11.89
CA PRO A 195 -1.01 14.12 -12.51
C PRO A 195 -2.35 14.26 -11.76
N SER A 196 -3.46 14.22 -12.49
CA SER A 196 -4.78 14.16 -11.85
C SER A 196 -4.93 12.86 -11.06
N GLU A 197 -5.76 12.86 -10.02
CA GLU A 197 -6.02 11.65 -9.21
C GLU A 197 -6.59 10.49 -10.08
N GLU A 198 -7.23 10.83 -11.21
CA GLU A 198 -7.76 9.91 -12.23
C GLU A 198 -6.69 9.22 -13.10
N ALA A 199 -5.44 9.72 -13.15
CA ALA A 199 -4.38 9.12 -13.97
C ALA A 199 -3.88 7.76 -13.42
N SER A 200 -4.47 7.29 -12.32
CA SER A 200 -4.15 6.01 -11.68
C SER A 200 -4.72 4.79 -12.39
N GLY A 201 -5.60 4.96 -13.40
CA GLY A 201 -6.24 3.86 -14.12
C GLY A 201 -7.17 2.99 -13.27
N LYS A 202 -7.23 3.22 -11.96
CA LYS A 202 -8.22 2.66 -11.05
C LYS A 202 -9.51 3.47 -11.18
N PRO A 203 -10.69 2.84 -11.11
CA PRO A 203 -11.95 3.57 -10.97
C PRO A 203 -11.81 4.55 -9.81
N SER A 204 -12.52 5.68 -9.89
CA SER A 204 -12.55 6.60 -8.74
C SER A 204 -13.00 5.80 -7.51
N PHE A 205 -12.49 6.11 -6.32
CA PHE A 205 -12.84 5.37 -5.10
C PHE A 205 -14.37 5.29 -4.85
N ALA A 206 -15.13 6.24 -5.40
CA ALA A 206 -16.60 6.24 -5.39
C ALA A 206 -17.22 5.17 -6.31
N GLU A 207 -16.56 4.79 -7.39
CA GLU A 207 -16.98 3.79 -8.38
C GLU A 207 -16.36 2.40 -8.12
N GLU A 208 -15.43 2.28 -7.16
CA GLU A 208 -14.89 0.99 -6.71
C GLU A 208 -15.97 0.19 -5.98
N THR A 209 -16.04 -1.12 -6.24
CA THR A 209 -16.90 -2.04 -5.50
C THR A 209 -16.09 -2.74 -4.41
N PHE A 210 -16.72 -2.94 -3.26
CA PHE A 210 -16.13 -3.52 -2.06
C PHE A 210 -16.97 -4.71 -1.62
N ASP A 211 -16.31 -5.75 -1.09
CA ASP A 211 -17.01 -6.87 -0.48
C ASP A 211 -17.86 -6.39 0.70
N VAL A 212 -19.10 -6.86 0.78
CA VAL A 212 -19.97 -6.58 1.92
C VAL A 212 -19.75 -7.65 2.98
N VAL A 213 -19.46 -7.21 4.20
CA VAL A 213 -19.21 -8.07 5.35
C VAL A 213 -20.13 -7.71 6.52
N GLU A 214 -20.40 -8.69 7.37
CA GLU A 214 -20.99 -8.48 8.69
C GLU A 214 -19.94 -8.71 9.77
N ILE A 215 -19.80 -7.77 10.70
CA ILE A 215 -18.84 -7.85 11.80
C ILE A 215 -19.34 -7.06 13.00
N LEU A 216 -19.27 -7.66 14.20
CA LEU A 216 -19.65 -7.01 15.47
C LEU A 216 -21.05 -6.37 15.42
N ASN A 217 -22.01 -7.02 14.76
CA ASN A 217 -23.38 -6.54 14.50
C ASN A 217 -23.47 -5.29 13.60
N HIS A 218 -22.43 -5.00 12.82
CA HIS A 218 -22.44 -3.97 11.79
C HIS A 218 -22.30 -4.61 10.42
N THR A 219 -23.11 -4.15 9.46
CA THR A 219 -22.79 -4.33 8.05
C THR A 219 -21.73 -3.30 7.64
N ALA A 220 -20.71 -3.74 6.92
CA ALA A 220 -19.60 -2.92 6.48
C ALA A 220 -19.20 -3.24 5.04
N LEU A 221 -18.58 -2.28 4.37
CA LEU A 221 -17.76 -2.57 3.22
C LEU A 221 -16.35 -2.94 3.68
N PHE A 222 -15.76 -3.96 3.07
CA PHE A 222 -14.40 -4.41 3.29
C PHE A 222 -13.52 -4.02 2.10
N SER A 223 -12.46 -3.27 2.36
CA SER A 223 -11.40 -3.01 1.41
C SER A 223 -10.15 -3.80 1.79
N ASN A 224 -9.56 -4.50 0.81
CA ASN A 224 -8.22 -5.08 0.94
C ASN A 224 -7.15 -4.00 1.10
N GLY A 225 -7.41 -2.79 0.60
CA GLY A 225 -6.52 -1.65 0.68
C GLY A 225 -6.84 -0.77 1.89
N ARG A 226 -6.03 0.27 2.05
CA ARG A 226 -6.30 1.32 3.04
C ARG A 226 -7.22 2.37 2.45
N VAL A 227 -8.13 2.82 3.29
CA VAL A 227 -9.08 3.89 2.94
C VAL A 227 -8.77 5.12 3.77
N SER A 228 -8.63 6.28 3.13
CA SER A 228 -8.51 7.55 3.84
C SER A 228 -9.89 8.05 4.25
N PHE A 229 -9.97 8.70 5.41
CA PHE A 229 -11.19 9.41 5.81
C PHE A 229 -11.56 10.53 4.82
N GLU A 230 -10.58 11.04 4.05
CA GLU A 230 -10.82 12.03 2.99
C GLU A 230 -11.53 11.44 1.76
N ASP A 231 -11.41 10.12 1.56
CA ASP A 231 -11.94 9.42 0.38
C ASP A 231 -13.40 8.99 0.57
N ILE A 232 -13.88 8.88 1.82
CA ILE A 232 -15.26 8.45 2.12
C ILE A 232 -16.22 9.64 2.29
N PRO A 233 -17.49 9.48 1.87
CA PRO A 233 -18.55 10.45 2.15
C PRO A 233 -18.78 10.69 3.64
N LYS A 234 -19.27 11.89 3.97
CA LYS A 234 -19.65 12.24 5.35
C LYS A 234 -20.73 11.29 5.87
N GLY A 235 -20.57 10.85 7.11
CA GLY A 235 -21.50 9.94 7.77
C GLY A 235 -21.06 8.48 7.74
N LEU A 236 -19.92 8.18 7.12
CA LEU A 236 -19.25 6.88 7.20
C LEU A 236 -18.08 6.91 8.18
N TYR A 237 -17.71 5.74 8.68
CA TYR A 237 -16.68 5.52 9.69
C TYR A 237 -15.70 4.44 9.24
N LEU A 238 -14.45 4.55 9.69
CA LEU A 238 -13.38 3.61 9.35
C LEU A 238 -12.88 2.87 10.58
N CYS A 239 -12.58 1.59 10.40
CA CYS A 239 -11.78 0.79 11.31
C CYS A 239 -10.87 -0.12 10.46
N ASP A 240 -9.66 -0.38 10.94
CA ASP A 240 -8.73 -1.29 10.31
C ASP A 240 -8.81 -2.68 10.95
N LEU A 241 -8.65 -3.71 10.15
CA LEU A 241 -8.43 -5.09 10.57
C LEU A 241 -6.93 -5.37 10.60
N ARG A 242 -6.47 -6.05 11.65
CA ARG A 242 -5.09 -6.54 11.77
C ARG A 242 -5.03 -8.03 11.46
N GLU A 243 -4.02 -8.46 10.74
CA GLU A 243 -3.70 -9.87 10.52
C GLU A 243 -3.02 -10.47 11.75
N GLY A 244 -3.37 -11.72 12.09
CA GLY A 244 -2.70 -12.50 13.14
C GLY A 244 -1.83 -13.61 12.58
N ASP A 245 -0.86 -14.07 13.38
CA ASP A 245 0.09 -15.13 12.98
C ASP A 245 -0.58 -16.47 12.60
N SER A 246 -1.83 -16.70 13.00
CA SER A 246 -2.54 -17.98 12.77
C SER A 246 -4.01 -17.81 12.40
N ILE A 247 -4.48 -16.58 12.25
CA ILE A 247 -5.87 -16.22 11.91
C ILE A 247 -5.85 -15.03 10.95
N ALA A 248 -6.76 -15.03 9.96
CA ALA A 248 -6.80 -14.00 8.93
C ALA A 248 -7.07 -12.60 9.51
N PHE A 249 -7.92 -12.51 10.53
CA PHE A 249 -8.29 -11.25 11.18
C PHE A 249 -8.19 -11.42 12.70
N ALA A 250 -7.23 -10.74 13.32
CA ALA A 250 -6.93 -10.84 14.74
C ALA A 250 -7.56 -9.73 15.58
N THR A 251 -7.57 -8.49 15.09
CA THR A 251 -8.16 -7.36 15.82
C THR A 251 -8.86 -6.39 14.87
N VAL A 252 -9.90 -5.71 15.38
CA VAL A 252 -10.43 -4.46 14.81
C VAL A 252 -9.86 -3.31 15.63
N GLU A 253 -9.27 -2.32 14.97
CA GLU A 253 -8.63 -1.14 15.59
C GLU A 253 -9.02 0.14 14.83
N PRO A 254 -8.93 1.34 15.42
CA PRO A 254 -9.14 2.59 14.68
C PRO A 254 -8.13 2.78 13.55
N TYR A 255 -6.90 2.27 13.72
CA TYR A 255 -5.83 2.38 12.74
C TYR A 255 -4.73 1.34 13.03
N VAL A 256 -4.44 0.48 12.05
CA VAL A 256 -3.41 -0.57 12.16
C VAL A 256 -2.15 -0.12 11.43
N VAL A 257 -1.03 0.00 12.13
CA VAL A 257 0.24 0.45 11.53
C VAL A 257 1.00 -0.68 10.81
N VAL A 258 0.94 -1.89 11.34
CA VAL A 258 1.72 -3.07 10.91
C VAL A 258 0.77 -4.26 10.85
N ASN A 259 0.93 -5.18 9.89
CA ASN A 259 0.04 -6.33 9.67
C ASN A 259 -1.42 -5.89 9.43
N HIS A 260 -1.63 -4.95 8.50
CA HIS A 260 -2.97 -4.52 8.12
C HIS A 260 -3.58 -5.57 7.17
N ALA A 261 -4.77 -6.07 7.53
CA ALA A 261 -5.50 -7.08 6.79
C ALA A 261 -6.63 -6.49 5.92
N GLY A 262 -7.05 -5.26 6.20
CA GLY A 262 -8.10 -4.58 5.46
C GLY A 262 -8.71 -3.41 6.23
N THR A 263 -9.53 -2.62 5.57
CA THR A 263 -10.25 -1.50 6.19
C THR A 263 -11.76 -1.71 6.04
N LEU A 264 -12.49 -1.52 7.15
CA LEU A 264 -13.94 -1.57 7.25
C LEU A 264 -14.51 -0.16 7.09
N ILE A 265 -15.52 0.00 6.23
CA ILE A 265 -16.30 1.22 6.07
C ILE A 265 -17.71 0.95 6.59
N THR A 266 -18.13 1.65 7.63
CA THR A 266 -19.40 1.42 8.33
C THR A 266 -20.28 2.66 8.34
N LYS A 267 -21.62 2.46 8.41
CA LYS A 267 -22.59 3.56 8.57
C LYS A 267 -22.67 4.09 10.01
N GLU A 268 -22.28 3.27 10.96
CA GLU A 268 -22.28 3.56 12.38
C GLU A 268 -20.92 3.17 12.97
N PRO A 269 -20.40 3.93 13.95
CA PRO A 269 -19.11 3.61 14.55
C PRO A 269 -19.19 2.29 15.31
N ILE A 270 -18.20 1.42 15.07
CA ILE A 270 -18.01 0.20 15.87
C ILE A 270 -17.54 0.60 17.27
N ASP A 271 -18.19 0.08 18.30
CA ASP A 271 -17.76 0.27 19.69
C ASP A 271 -16.56 -0.63 19.99
N LEU A 272 -15.37 -0.02 20.10
CA LEU A 272 -14.12 -0.70 20.41
C LEU A 272 -13.77 -0.68 21.92
N GLY A 273 -14.68 -0.15 22.75
CA GLY A 273 -14.47 0.00 24.18
C GLY A 273 -13.28 0.90 24.56
N GLU A 274 -12.90 0.86 25.84
CA GLU A 274 -11.81 1.71 26.38
C GLU A 274 -10.42 1.36 25.85
N GLN A 275 -10.24 0.13 25.37
CA GLN A 275 -8.95 -0.37 24.89
C GLN A 275 -8.66 0.07 23.46
N LEU A 276 -9.67 0.60 22.74
CA LEU A 276 -9.60 1.00 21.34
C LEU A 276 -9.19 -0.15 20.41
N TYR A 277 -9.54 -1.39 20.77
CA TYR A 277 -9.49 -2.53 19.87
C TYR A 277 -10.40 -3.65 20.37
N VAL A 278 -10.84 -4.52 19.45
CA VAL A 278 -11.56 -5.77 19.75
C VAL A 278 -10.76 -6.92 19.18
N VAL A 279 -10.45 -7.93 20.02
CA VAL A 279 -9.85 -9.19 19.56
C VAL A 279 -10.92 -10.03 18.90
N LEU A 280 -10.63 -10.50 17.70
CA LEU A 280 -11.53 -11.34 16.92
C LEU A 280 -11.21 -12.82 17.14
N ASP A 281 -12.26 -13.63 17.15
CA ASP A 281 -12.21 -15.08 17.04
C ASP A 281 -13.10 -15.53 15.87
N ASP A 282 -13.19 -16.83 15.65
CA ASP A 282 -13.94 -17.41 14.53
C ASP A 282 -15.44 -17.05 14.54
N ASP A 283 -16.02 -16.71 15.71
CA ASP A 283 -17.45 -16.41 15.86
C ASP A 283 -17.78 -14.92 15.57
N ILE A 284 -16.80 -14.02 15.71
CA ILE A 284 -16.98 -12.58 15.53
C ILE A 284 -16.09 -11.95 14.44
N ALA A 285 -15.30 -12.77 13.73
CA ALA A 285 -14.54 -12.37 12.55
C ALA A 285 -15.47 -11.88 11.42
N PRO A 286 -14.96 -11.09 10.44
CA PRO A 286 -15.76 -10.64 9.31
C PRO A 286 -16.40 -11.80 8.55
N ASN A 287 -17.73 -11.80 8.47
CA ASN A 287 -18.50 -12.74 7.66
C ASN A 287 -18.79 -12.14 6.29
N PHE A 288 -18.17 -12.68 5.24
CA PHE A 288 -18.34 -12.19 3.87
C PHE A 288 -19.68 -12.64 3.31
N LEU A 289 -20.52 -11.68 2.92
CA LEU A 289 -21.88 -11.94 2.45
C LEU A 289 -21.95 -12.38 0.98
N GLY A 290 -20.79 -12.44 0.29
CA GLY A 290 -20.69 -12.89 -1.10
C GLY A 290 -21.32 -11.92 -2.11
N MET A 291 -21.42 -10.65 -1.74
CA MET A 291 -21.87 -9.57 -2.61
C MET A 291 -20.91 -8.39 -2.53
N ASP A 292 -20.81 -7.65 -3.61
CA ASP A 292 -20.03 -6.42 -3.70
C ASP A 292 -20.95 -5.20 -3.90
N MET A 293 -20.53 -4.05 -3.39
CA MET A 293 -21.25 -2.79 -3.55
C MET A 293 -20.28 -1.62 -3.68
N THR A 294 -20.68 -0.62 -4.44
CA THR A 294 -20.08 0.72 -4.34
C THR A 294 -20.45 1.39 -3.03
N ILE A 295 -19.71 2.45 -2.65
CA ILE A 295 -20.03 3.26 -1.47
C ILE A 295 -21.44 3.87 -1.56
N ASP A 296 -21.83 4.36 -2.74
CA ASP A 296 -23.14 4.95 -2.95
C ASP A 296 -24.25 3.90 -2.78
N GLU A 297 -24.09 2.70 -3.35
CA GLU A 297 -25.04 1.60 -3.15
C GLU A 297 -25.14 1.19 -1.69
N PHE A 298 -23.99 1.06 -1.02
CA PHE A 298 -23.94 0.72 0.40
C PHE A 298 -24.71 1.73 1.24
N MET A 299 -24.46 3.03 1.06
CA MET A 299 -25.16 4.09 1.79
C MET A 299 -26.68 4.02 1.61
N ASN A 300 -27.14 3.73 0.39
CA ASN A 300 -28.57 3.68 0.05
C ASN A 300 -29.25 2.34 0.35
N THR A 301 -28.50 1.29 0.71
CA THR A 301 -29.06 -0.03 1.03
C THR A 301 -29.48 -0.13 2.49
N ASP A 302 -30.70 -0.60 2.75
CA ASP A 302 -31.18 -0.94 4.08
C ASP A 302 -31.04 -2.45 4.32
N PHE A 303 -30.05 -2.83 5.11
CA PHE A 303 -29.75 -4.24 5.41
C PHE A 303 -30.69 -4.86 6.44
N THR A 304 -31.61 -4.09 7.03
CA THR A 304 -32.56 -4.59 8.04
C THR A 304 -33.78 -5.31 7.44
N GLN A 305 -33.98 -5.26 6.12
CA GLN A 305 -35.20 -5.74 5.45
C GLN A 305 -35.12 -7.17 4.90
N ASN A 306 -33.99 -7.88 5.05
CA ASN A 306 -33.79 -9.19 4.44
C ASN A 306 -34.37 -10.39 5.24
N ASP A 307 -35.03 -10.16 6.38
CA ASP A 307 -35.57 -11.25 7.22
C ASP A 307 -37.05 -11.60 6.95
N GLU A 308 -37.79 -10.86 6.12
CA GLU A 308 -39.25 -11.07 5.99
C GLU A 308 -39.73 -11.84 4.74
N GLU A 309 -38.88 -12.17 3.75
CA GLU A 309 -39.34 -12.86 2.51
C GLU A 309 -39.12 -14.39 2.49
N SER A 310 -38.87 -15.05 3.62
CA SER A 310 -38.69 -16.52 3.66
C SER A 310 -39.89 -17.33 4.23
N GLU A 311 -41.01 -16.70 4.61
CA GLU A 311 -42.20 -17.40 5.11
C GLU A 311 -43.49 -17.10 4.33
N GLN A 312 -43.55 -17.38 3.01
CA GLN A 312 -44.86 -17.47 2.36
C GLN A 312 -44.97 -18.30 1.08
N ILE A 313 -44.42 -19.52 1.01
CA ILE A 313 -44.89 -20.50 0.00
C ILE A 313 -44.87 -21.91 0.58
N GLY A 314 -45.95 -22.31 1.27
CA GLY A 314 -46.04 -23.64 1.87
C GLY A 314 -47.43 -24.08 2.31
N GLY A 315 -48.48 -23.63 1.61
CA GLY A 315 -49.86 -24.03 1.91
C GLY A 315 -50.68 -24.16 0.64
N MET A 316 -50.60 -25.32 -0.03
CA MET A 316 -51.58 -25.68 -1.04
C MET A 316 -52.07 -27.11 -0.79
N GLN A 317 -53.36 -27.20 -0.49
CA GLN A 317 -54.16 -28.42 -0.39
C GLN A 317 -54.10 -29.22 -1.70
N LEU A 318 -54.06 -30.54 -1.56
CA LEU A 318 -54.90 -31.49 -2.30
C LEU A 318 -55.18 -32.70 -1.40
#